data_AF-A0A7C1IMA9-F1
#
_entry.id   AF-A0A7C1IMA9-F1
#
_cell.length_a   1.000
_cell.length_b   1.000
_cell.length_c   1.000
_cell.angle_alpha   90.00
_cell.angle_beta   90.00
_cell.angle_gamma   90.00
#
_symmetry.space_group_name_H-M   'P 1'
#
loop_
_entity.id
_entity.type
_entity.pdbx_description
1 polymer ?
#
loop_
_entity_poly.entity_id
_entity_poly.type
_entity_poly.pdbx_seq_one_letter_code
_entity_poly.pdbx_strand_id
1 'polypeptide(L)'
;MSRIPTKTQLVELQKKHKTYERIGEALGGVPPYLVSYWMRKKDVPKVSEPKFSRYQIQSAWEETGSDVQAGLLLGVSKAAFYRWRRVYGLVEKPKVLKLHQLDLGIGLPKREAYKKATVLEQVLSEKLPGKELQVGEHLEAMPDRGVAWLAPEELPDWPEMDRSYPVNLFEFFNPLVRSGSGTIRGEEKIEGRVFSAGDGVFHQLLFEQRLPRPFELVGSAGHHLSALSGFGAVAFPTERERLAEGHPIGLTVPKVYQIVLSGKLSPGVTAADAVLHLQSKVPPSWDWNGLVEILGEGVDMLSAEERFNLANLASELHFQSAIVAAQKSPAEEPRLGDWRVPQMTLDLSTVEPQVRHYPEGLVGEPVTSFSDRAVERVFIGGCQSGNLEDLETIARLLENRVVADGVELSIFPASRTVYRKAARKGVMDTLVGAGAYVFPPGSNPVSWTGKIFATTDRACLEHLNPRNVWTGSFLIGLASALTGKLSDPRSLFR
;
A
#
# COMPACT_ATOMS: atom_id res chain seq x y z
N MET A 1 50.41 -41.52 -13.29
CA MET A 1 49.95 -40.75 -12.12
C MET A 1 49.64 -39.33 -12.57
N SER A 2 48.38 -38.86 -12.49
CA SER A 2 48.07 -37.48 -12.89
C SER A 2 48.72 -36.50 -11.90
N ARG A 3 49.37 -35.46 -12.44
CA ARG A 3 50.13 -34.48 -11.67
C ARG A 3 49.17 -33.65 -10.82
N ILE A 4 49.44 -33.47 -9.53
CA ILE A 4 48.59 -32.67 -8.63
C ILE A 4 48.49 -31.22 -9.18
N PRO A 5 47.28 -30.70 -9.47
CA PRO A 5 47.12 -29.39 -10.10
C PRO A 5 47.65 -28.24 -9.24
N THR A 6 48.21 -27.18 -9.85
CA THR A 6 48.65 -25.95 -9.17
C THR A 6 47.46 -25.11 -8.70
N LYS A 7 47.70 -24.11 -7.81
CA LYS A 7 46.65 -23.19 -7.35
C LYS A 7 45.97 -22.48 -8.53
N THR A 8 46.75 -21.99 -9.49
CA THR A 8 46.26 -21.32 -10.70
C THR A 8 45.39 -22.24 -11.54
N GLN A 9 45.81 -23.49 -11.77
CA GLN A 9 45.03 -24.47 -12.51
C GLN A 9 43.69 -24.78 -11.82
N LEU A 10 43.69 -24.90 -10.49
CA LEU A 10 42.45 -25.10 -9.73
C LEU A 10 41.51 -23.90 -9.82
N VAL A 11 42.03 -22.66 -9.82
CA VAL A 11 41.21 -21.44 -10.02
C VAL A 11 40.56 -21.43 -11.41
N GLU A 12 41.31 -21.74 -12.46
CA GLU A 12 40.78 -21.82 -13.83
C GLU A 12 39.75 -22.93 -14.00
N LEU A 13 40.05 -24.12 -13.47
CA LEU A 13 39.11 -25.25 -13.47
C LEU A 13 37.84 -24.93 -12.68
N GLN A 14 37.94 -24.20 -11.56
CA GLN A 14 36.78 -23.77 -10.80
C GLN A 14 35.90 -22.79 -11.57
N LYS A 15 36.50 -21.83 -12.29
CA LYS A 15 35.76 -20.90 -13.17
C LYS A 15 35.04 -21.65 -14.30
N LYS A 16 35.68 -22.67 -14.89
CA LYS A 16 35.17 -23.39 -16.05
C LYS A 16 34.12 -24.46 -15.71
N HIS A 17 34.35 -25.27 -14.67
CA HIS A 17 33.57 -26.50 -14.43
C HIS A 17 32.58 -26.42 -13.26
N LYS A 18 32.64 -25.35 -12.44
CA LYS A 18 31.69 -24.95 -11.37
C LYS A 18 31.47 -25.93 -10.20
N THR A 19 31.65 -27.24 -10.39
CA THR A 19 31.42 -28.33 -9.40
C THR A 19 32.66 -29.19 -9.23
N TYR A 20 32.85 -29.82 -8.07
CA TYR A 20 34.04 -30.64 -7.81
C TYR A 20 34.03 -31.95 -8.62
N GLU A 21 32.84 -32.46 -8.95
CA GLU A 21 32.60 -33.62 -9.80
C GLU A 21 33.15 -33.37 -11.22
N ARG A 22 32.73 -32.28 -11.85
CA ARG A 22 33.18 -31.92 -13.21
C ARG A 22 34.66 -31.53 -13.27
N ILE A 23 35.19 -30.91 -12.20
CA ILE A 23 36.63 -30.65 -12.09
C ILE A 23 37.39 -31.99 -11.97
N GLY A 24 36.85 -32.94 -11.22
CA GLY A 24 37.39 -34.29 -11.08
C GLY A 24 37.47 -35.04 -12.41
N GLU A 25 36.38 -35.03 -13.18
CA GLU A 25 36.32 -35.56 -14.55
C GLU A 25 37.36 -34.91 -15.46
N ALA A 26 37.45 -33.57 -15.47
CA ALA A 26 38.42 -32.83 -16.28
C ALA A 26 39.88 -33.11 -15.90
N LEU A 27 40.13 -33.58 -14.67
CA LEU A 27 41.45 -33.97 -14.16
C LEU A 27 41.77 -35.47 -14.39
N GLY A 28 40.99 -36.16 -15.22
CA GLY A 28 41.18 -37.56 -15.55
C GLY A 28 40.54 -38.51 -14.54
N GLY A 29 39.34 -38.18 -14.05
CA GLY A 29 38.57 -39.04 -13.14
C GLY A 29 38.99 -38.94 -11.67
N VAL A 30 39.49 -37.78 -11.23
CA VAL A 30 39.84 -37.56 -9.83
C VAL A 30 38.56 -37.50 -8.97
N PRO A 31 38.49 -38.23 -7.84
CA PRO A 31 37.33 -38.17 -6.95
C PRO A 31 37.04 -36.76 -6.43
N PRO A 32 35.76 -36.34 -6.30
CA PRO A 32 35.39 -34.98 -5.87
C PRO A 32 35.98 -34.56 -4.52
N TYR A 33 36.14 -35.51 -3.58
CA TYR A 33 36.70 -35.23 -2.26
C TYR A 33 38.19 -34.83 -2.33
N LEU A 34 38.95 -35.36 -3.30
CA LEU A 34 40.36 -35.01 -3.54
C LEU A 34 40.48 -33.61 -4.14
N VAL A 35 39.60 -33.25 -5.07
CA VAL A 35 39.48 -31.89 -5.59
C VAL A 35 39.16 -30.91 -4.46
N SER A 36 38.19 -31.26 -3.61
CA SER A 36 37.80 -30.49 -2.43
C SER A 36 38.97 -30.31 -1.44
N TYR A 37 39.75 -31.37 -1.22
CA TYR A 37 40.95 -31.34 -0.38
C TYR A 37 42.02 -30.42 -0.95
N TRP A 38 42.32 -30.48 -2.25
CA TRP A 38 43.31 -29.61 -2.89
C TRP A 38 42.90 -28.14 -2.88
N MET A 39 41.61 -27.86 -3.13
CA MET A 39 41.06 -26.50 -3.06
C MET A 39 41.24 -25.89 -1.66
N ARG A 40 41.01 -26.68 -0.60
CA ARG A 40 41.27 -26.24 0.79
C ARG A 40 42.76 -26.07 1.07
N LYS A 41 43.57 -27.08 0.75
CA LYS A 41 45.02 -27.08 1.07
C LYS A 41 45.79 -25.96 0.37
N LYS A 42 45.34 -25.54 -0.81
CA LYS A 42 45.98 -24.48 -1.62
C LYS A 42 45.29 -23.13 -1.48
N ASP A 43 44.33 -23.01 -0.55
CA ASP A 43 43.59 -21.79 -0.28
C ASP A 43 43.00 -21.15 -1.55
N VAL A 44 42.28 -21.98 -2.32
CA VAL A 44 41.61 -21.55 -3.55
C VAL A 44 40.27 -20.88 -3.16
N PRO A 45 40.06 -19.58 -3.47
CA PRO A 45 38.82 -18.88 -3.12
C PRO A 45 37.63 -19.54 -3.80
N LYS A 46 36.55 -19.88 -3.07
CA LYS A 46 35.32 -20.38 -3.70
C LYS A 46 34.69 -19.28 -4.56
N VAL A 47 34.76 -19.40 -5.88
CA VAL A 47 33.98 -18.54 -6.78
C VAL A 47 32.53 -19.04 -6.81
N SER A 48 31.64 -18.37 -6.09
CA SER A 48 30.19 -18.50 -6.34
C SER A 48 29.78 -17.31 -7.19
N GLU A 49 29.75 -17.47 -8.52
CA GLU A 49 29.13 -16.46 -9.37
C GLU A 49 27.66 -16.28 -8.96
N PRO A 50 27.12 -15.05 -8.96
CA PRO A 50 25.70 -14.84 -8.69
C PRO A 50 24.84 -15.61 -9.68
N LYS A 51 24.02 -16.54 -9.18
CA LYS A 51 22.99 -17.22 -10.00
C LYS A 51 21.89 -16.24 -10.44
N PHE A 52 21.72 -15.16 -9.71
CA PHE A 52 20.68 -14.16 -9.90
C PHE A 52 21.28 -12.82 -10.32
N SER A 53 20.54 -12.07 -11.13
CA SER A 53 20.94 -10.74 -11.57
C SER A 53 21.06 -9.77 -10.39
N ARG A 54 21.79 -8.66 -10.60
CA ARG A 54 21.87 -7.56 -9.62
C ARG A 54 20.47 -7.14 -9.15
N TYR A 55 19.53 -7.01 -10.08
CA TYR A 55 18.15 -6.64 -9.77
C TYR A 55 17.44 -7.67 -8.88
N GLN A 56 17.62 -8.97 -9.13
CA GLN A 56 16.99 -10.02 -8.32
C GLN A 56 17.57 -10.09 -6.90
N ILE A 57 18.90 -9.95 -6.77
CA ILE A 57 19.54 -9.88 -5.45
C ILE A 57 19.15 -8.60 -4.71
N GLN A 58 19.12 -7.45 -5.40
CA GLN A 58 18.68 -6.18 -4.84
C GLN A 58 17.23 -6.25 -4.38
N SER A 59 16.33 -6.75 -5.24
CA SER A 59 14.91 -6.89 -4.93
C SER A 59 14.69 -7.82 -3.73
N ALA A 60 15.39 -8.96 -3.64
CA ALA A 60 15.29 -9.87 -2.49
C ALA A 60 15.93 -9.29 -1.22
N TRP A 61 16.99 -8.50 -1.36
CA TRP A 61 17.65 -7.79 -0.25
C TRP A 61 16.73 -6.72 0.32
N GLU A 62 16.21 -5.85 -0.55
CA GLU A 62 15.14 -4.89 -0.27
C GLU A 62 13.87 -5.60 0.23
N GLU A 63 13.65 -6.88 -0.12
CA GLU A 63 12.51 -7.69 0.33
C GLU A 63 12.48 -8.12 1.75
N THR A 64 13.64 -8.31 2.31
CA THR A 64 13.69 -9.04 3.56
C THR A 64 14.57 -8.34 4.57
N GLY A 65 15.45 -7.44 4.13
CA GLY A 65 16.49 -6.83 4.95
C GLY A 65 17.34 -7.86 5.70
N SER A 66 17.30 -9.13 5.28
CA SER A 66 17.82 -10.29 6.00
C SER A 66 18.40 -11.30 5.03
N ASP A 67 19.70 -11.58 5.16
CA ASP A 67 20.40 -12.52 4.29
C ASP A 67 19.79 -13.93 4.35
N VAL A 68 19.17 -14.29 5.49
CA VAL A 68 18.50 -15.58 5.69
C VAL A 68 17.24 -15.65 4.85
N GLN A 69 16.36 -14.67 5.00
CA GLN A 69 15.06 -14.63 4.36
C GLN A 69 15.20 -14.37 2.85
N ALA A 70 16.13 -13.51 2.43
CA ALA A 70 16.43 -13.32 1.02
C ALA A 70 17.00 -14.59 0.37
N GLY A 71 17.81 -15.33 1.13
CA GLY A 71 18.28 -16.65 0.72
C GLY A 71 17.11 -17.60 0.48
N LEU A 72 16.21 -17.73 1.46
CA LEU A 72 15.00 -18.56 1.35
C LEU A 72 14.13 -18.16 0.15
N LEU A 73 13.89 -16.86 -0.04
CA LEU A 73 13.10 -16.31 -1.15
C LEU A 73 13.67 -16.69 -2.52
N LEU A 74 14.99 -16.75 -2.64
CA LEU A 74 15.68 -17.12 -3.88
C LEU A 74 16.06 -18.62 -3.92
N GLY A 75 15.65 -19.41 -2.93
CA GLY A 75 15.99 -20.84 -2.84
C GLY A 75 17.50 -21.10 -2.69
N VAL A 76 18.22 -20.23 -1.98
CA VAL A 76 19.67 -20.34 -1.75
C VAL A 76 20.04 -20.16 -0.27
N SER A 77 21.23 -20.62 0.11
CA SER A 77 21.71 -20.43 1.48
C SER A 77 21.97 -18.94 1.80
N LYS A 78 21.84 -18.59 3.08
CA LYS A 78 22.25 -17.28 3.64
C LYS A 78 23.64 -16.85 3.17
N ALA A 79 24.61 -17.77 3.20
CA ALA A 79 26.00 -17.49 2.85
C ALA A 79 26.18 -17.17 1.36
N ALA A 80 25.43 -17.85 0.48
CA ALA A 80 25.43 -17.58 -0.95
C ALA A 80 24.83 -16.20 -1.24
N PHE A 81 23.66 -15.91 -0.65
CA PHE A 81 22.99 -14.63 -0.80
C PHE A 81 23.87 -13.46 -0.32
N TYR A 82 24.41 -13.56 0.90
CA TYR A 82 25.31 -12.55 1.49
C TYR A 82 26.50 -12.25 0.58
N ARG A 83 27.13 -13.28 0.03
CA ARG A 83 28.29 -13.13 -0.86
C ARG A 83 27.91 -12.44 -2.17
N TRP A 84 26.77 -12.81 -2.76
CA TRP A 84 26.31 -12.22 -4.02
C TRP A 84 25.87 -10.76 -3.88
N ARG A 85 25.18 -10.38 -2.80
CA ARG A 85 24.82 -8.96 -2.60
C ARG A 85 26.06 -8.07 -2.45
N ARG A 86 27.13 -8.59 -1.83
CA ARG A 86 28.42 -7.89 -1.71
C ARG A 86 29.11 -7.72 -3.06
N VAL A 87 29.05 -8.73 -3.93
CA VAL A 87 29.55 -8.62 -5.32
C VAL A 87 28.84 -7.50 -6.07
N TYR A 88 27.55 -7.28 -5.81
CA TYR A 88 26.76 -6.21 -6.42
C TYR A 88 26.81 -4.86 -5.68
N GLY A 89 27.65 -4.71 -4.65
CA GLY A 89 27.78 -3.45 -3.89
C GLY A 89 26.61 -3.15 -2.94
N LEU A 90 25.72 -4.11 -2.67
CA LEU A 90 24.55 -3.94 -1.81
C LEU A 90 24.94 -4.19 -0.35
N VAL A 91 25.69 -3.24 0.22
CA VAL A 91 26.27 -3.35 1.58
C VAL A 91 25.29 -2.86 2.64
N GLU A 92 24.66 -1.72 2.38
CA GLU A 92 23.73 -1.09 3.30
C GLU A 92 22.49 -1.94 3.47
N LYS A 93 22.02 -2.04 4.71
CA LYS A 93 20.72 -2.64 5.00
C LYS A 93 19.66 -1.72 4.36
N PRO A 94 18.66 -2.25 3.66
CA PRO A 94 17.62 -1.42 3.07
C PRO A 94 16.99 -0.59 4.18
N LYS A 95 16.93 0.74 4.00
CA LYS A 95 16.25 1.66 4.93
C LYS A 95 14.72 1.47 4.92
N VAL A 96 14.23 0.55 4.09
CA VAL A 96 12.83 0.19 3.91
C VAL A 96 12.65 -1.21 4.52
N LEU A 97 11.96 -1.28 5.66
CA LEU A 97 11.44 -2.54 6.23
C LEU A 97 10.41 -3.14 5.23
N LYS A 98 9.90 -4.38 5.37
CA LYS A 98 8.94 -4.98 4.38
C LYS A 98 7.58 -5.37 4.97
N LEU A 99 6.65 -5.70 4.09
CA LEU A 99 5.17 -5.77 4.27
C LEU A 99 4.69 -6.57 5.49
N HIS A 100 5.29 -7.73 5.78
CA HIS A 100 4.92 -8.56 6.94
C HIS A 100 5.36 -7.95 8.29
N GLN A 101 6.11 -6.84 8.26
CA GLN A 101 6.44 -6.02 9.42
C GLN A 101 5.51 -4.79 9.53
N LEU A 102 4.54 -4.62 8.59
CA LEU A 102 3.44 -3.63 8.61
C LEU A 102 2.31 -4.00 9.56
N ASP A 103 2.62 -4.88 10.49
CA ASP A 103 2.02 -4.75 11.79
C ASP A 103 2.45 -3.35 12.27
N LEU A 104 1.63 -2.33 11.95
CA LEU A 104 1.84 -0.92 12.24
C LEU A 104 1.75 -0.81 13.75
N GLY A 105 2.80 -1.26 14.42
CA GLY A 105 2.99 -1.00 15.82
C GLY A 105 3.22 0.47 15.93
N ILE A 106 2.15 1.24 15.95
CA ILE A 106 2.11 2.55 16.56
C ILE A 106 2.29 2.27 18.04
N GLY A 107 3.51 1.88 18.40
CA GLY A 107 3.97 1.89 19.78
C GLY A 107 4.02 3.35 20.14
N LEU A 108 3.03 3.79 20.89
CA LEU A 108 3.01 5.15 21.41
C LEU A 108 4.33 5.46 22.13
N PRO A 109 4.83 6.70 22.02
CA PRO A 109 6.01 7.12 22.75
C PRO A 109 5.88 6.74 24.24
N LYS A 110 6.90 6.10 24.82
CA LYS A 110 6.91 5.64 26.22
C LYS A 110 6.84 6.76 27.26
N ARG A 111 6.66 8.02 26.86
CA ARG A 111 6.66 9.18 27.76
C ARG A 111 5.32 9.30 28.47
N GLU A 112 5.38 9.45 29.79
CA GLU A 112 4.21 9.48 30.69
C GLU A 112 3.20 10.60 30.39
N ALA A 113 3.65 11.71 29.78
CA ALA A 113 2.83 12.84 29.37
C ALA A 113 1.88 12.53 28.18
N TYR A 114 2.13 11.44 27.44
CA TYR A 114 1.39 11.07 26.22
C TYR A 114 0.21 10.12 26.50
N LYS A 115 -0.07 9.81 27.77
CA LYS A 115 -1.11 8.83 28.17
C LYS A 115 -2.56 9.34 28.07
N LYS A 116 -2.80 10.61 27.72
CA LYS A 116 -4.15 11.24 27.67
C LYS A 116 -4.28 12.29 26.57
N ALA A 117 -3.64 12.09 25.42
CA ALA A 117 -3.68 13.02 24.31
C ALA A 117 -3.98 12.29 23.00
N THR A 118 -4.82 12.89 22.17
CA THR A 118 -5.06 12.48 20.78
C THR A 118 -3.77 12.53 19.97
N VAL A 119 -3.66 11.76 18.89
CA VAL A 119 -2.51 11.78 17.96
C VAL A 119 -2.27 13.18 17.42
N LEU A 120 -3.35 13.92 17.12
CA LEU A 120 -3.26 15.33 16.73
C LEU A 120 -2.54 16.17 17.78
N GLU A 121 -2.96 16.09 19.04
CA GLU A 121 -2.32 16.84 20.14
C GLU A 121 -0.87 16.41 20.34
N GLN A 122 -0.56 15.13 20.20
CA GLN A 122 0.81 14.63 20.30
C GLN A 122 1.71 15.21 19.20
N VAL A 123 1.26 15.21 17.94
CA VAL A 123 2.02 15.79 16.83
C VAL A 123 2.16 17.31 17.00
N LEU A 124 1.06 18.02 17.27
CA LEU A 124 1.08 19.47 17.36
C LEU A 124 1.85 19.99 18.58
N SER A 125 1.82 19.29 19.72
CA SER A 125 2.60 19.69 20.91
C SER A 125 4.11 19.53 20.69
N GLU A 126 4.55 18.60 19.85
CA GLU A 126 5.94 18.48 19.44
C GLU A 126 6.34 19.59 18.46
N LYS A 127 5.45 19.97 17.54
CA LYS A 127 5.68 21.05 16.57
C LYS A 127 5.62 22.44 17.17
N LEU A 128 4.80 22.63 18.18
CA LEU A 128 4.54 23.92 18.83
C LEU A 128 4.73 23.76 20.35
N PRO A 129 5.98 23.60 20.83
CA PRO A 129 6.25 23.32 22.23
C PRO A 129 5.76 24.46 23.13
N GLY A 130 4.98 24.11 24.16
CA GLY A 130 4.43 25.07 25.11
C GLY A 130 3.16 25.79 24.65
N LYS A 131 2.66 25.50 23.43
CA LYS A 131 1.39 26.01 22.94
C LYS A 131 0.23 25.15 23.48
N GLU A 132 -0.73 25.79 24.14
CA GLU A 132 -2.02 25.17 24.43
C GLU A 132 -2.90 25.22 23.17
N LEU A 133 -3.46 24.08 22.78
CA LEU A 133 -4.25 23.94 21.55
C LEU A 133 -5.72 24.21 21.85
N GLN A 134 -6.33 25.14 21.11
CA GLN A 134 -7.77 25.42 21.19
C GLN A 134 -8.47 25.04 19.89
N VAL A 135 -9.57 24.28 19.97
CA VAL A 135 -10.36 23.91 18.79
C VAL A 135 -10.84 25.16 18.05
N GLY A 136 -10.63 25.19 16.73
CA GLY A 136 -10.94 26.34 15.87
C GLY A 136 -9.86 27.43 15.82
N GLU A 137 -8.80 27.33 16.63
CA GLU A 137 -7.64 28.22 16.54
C GLU A 137 -6.87 27.97 15.25
N HIS A 138 -6.47 29.06 14.58
CA HIS A 138 -5.59 28.99 13.41
C HIS A 138 -4.12 29.10 13.84
N LEU A 139 -3.31 28.14 13.40
CA LEU A 139 -1.91 28.01 13.73
C LEU A 139 -1.08 27.83 12.46
N GLU A 140 0.20 28.19 12.52
CA GLU A 140 1.18 27.80 11.51
C GLU A 140 2.22 26.86 12.15
N ALA A 141 2.53 25.77 11.46
CA ALA A 141 3.53 24.81 11.91
C ALA A 141 4.38 24.30 10.75
N MET A 142 5.66 24.04 11.00
CA MET A 142 6.55 23.45 10.00
C MET A 142 6.20 21.96 9.80
N PRO A 143 5.85 21.54 8.57
CA PRO A 143 5.59 20.13 8.30
C PRO A 143 6.90 19.32 8.38
N ASP A 144 6.79 18.04 8.69
CA ASP A 144 7.88 17.06 8.51
C ASP A 144 8.09 16.72 7.04
N ARG A 145 7.02 16.87 6.24
CA ARG A 145 6.96 16.41 4.86
C ARG A 145 5.90 17.16 4.07
N GLY A 146 6.23 17.47 2.82
CA GLY A 146 5.24 17.81 1.81
C GLY A 146 4.85 16.61 0.95
N VAL A 147 3.60 16.56 0.53
CA VAL A 147 3.12 15.66 -0.51
C VAL A 147 2.33 16.49 -1.50
N ALA A 148 2.62 16.36 -2.79
CA ALA A 148 1.84 17.00 -3.84
C ALA A 148 1.40 15.96 -4.86
N TRP A 149 0.12 16.03 -5.21
CA TRP A 149 -0.47 15.27 -6.31
C TRP A 149 -0.77 16.25 -7.43
N LEU A 150 -0.08 16.08 -8.56
CA LEU A 150 -0.07 17.03 -9.66
C LEU A 150 -0.46 16.35 -10.96
N ALA A 151 -1.14 17.10 -11.83
CA ALA A 151 -1.32 16.71 -13.21
C ALA A 151 0.00 16.85 -13.98
N PRO A 152 0.22 16.05 -15.04
CA PRO A 152 1.46 16.11 -15.83
C PRO A 152 1.82 17.51 -16.35
N GLU A 153 0.82 18.36 -16.57
CA GLU A 153 0.98 19.73 -17.08
C GLU A 153 1.46 20.70 -15.99
N GLU A 154 1.25 20.37 -14.72
CA GLU A 154 1.68 21.20 -13.58
C GLU A 154 3.12 20.91 -13.15
N LEU A 155 3.67 19.75 -13.54
CA LEU A 155 5.02 19.29 -13.17
C LEU A 155 6.16 20.16 -13.77
N PRO A 156 6.10 20.63 -15.03
CA PRO A 156 7.16 21.46 -15.61
C PRO A 156 7.33 22.82 -14.91
N ASP A 157 6.24 23.35 -14.35
CA ASP A 157 6.20 24.66 -13.69
C ASP A 157 6.45 24.57 -12.17
N TRP A 158 6.89 23.40 -11.67
CA TRP A 158 7.21 23.23 -10.25
C TRP A 158 8.38 24.15 -9.84
N PRO A 159 8.22 24.98 -8.78
CA PRO A 159 9.27 25.90 -8.34
C PRO A 159 10.55 25.17 -7.89
N GLU A 160 11.69 25.87 -7.92
CA GLU A 160 12.90 25.35 -7.28
C GLU A 160 12.66 25.20 -5.78
N MET A 161 12.91 24.00 -5.25
CA MET A 161 12.60 23.69 -3.87
C MET A 161 13.62 24.28 -2.90
N ASP A 162 13.12 24.85 -1.81
CA ASP A 162 13.89 24.96 -0.59
C ASP A 162 14.07 23.57 0.05
N ARG A 163 15.26 23.34 0.60
CA ARG A 163 15.73 22.09 1.19
C ARG A 163 15.35 21.93 2.66
N SER A 164 14.33 22.68 3.10
CA SER A 164 13.89 22.70 4.50
C SER A 164 13.21 21.39 4.93
N TYR A 165 12.48 20.73 4.04
CA TYR A 165 11.86 19.43 4.29
C TYR A 165 11.62 18.65 2.98
N PRO A 166 11.53 17.31 3.04
CA PRO A 166 11.31 16.52 1.84
C PRO A 166 9.88 16.65 1.30
N VAL A 167 9.75 16.85 -0.02
CA VAL A 167 8.45 16.88 -0.72
C VAL A 167 8.37 15.73 -1.73
N ASN A 168 7.36 14.87 -1.61
CA ASN A 168 7.12 13.79 -2.58
C ASN A 168 6.05 14.23 -3.60
N LEU A 169 6.38 14.10 -4.89
CA LEU A 169 5.50 14.45 -6.00
C LEU A 169 4.93 13.19 -6.64
N PHE A 170 3.63 13.20 -6.87
CA PHE A 170 2.91 12.10 -7.52
C PHE A 170 2.18 12.63 -8.75
N GLU A 171 2.51 12.06 -9.90
CA GLU A 171 1.87 12.37 -11.18
C GLU A 171 0.52 11.64 -11.31
N PHE A 172 -0.54 12.36 -11.67
CA PHE A 172 -1.83 11.77 -12.02
C PHE A 172 -1.83 11.18 -13.43
N PHE A 173 -2.50 10.03 -13.61
CA PHE A 173 -2.76 9.49 -14.94
C PHE A 173 -3.91 10.22 -15.63
N ASN A 174 -3.62 11.07 -16.61
CA ASN A 174 -4.65 11.65 -17.49
C ASN A 174 -4.71 10.90 -18.84
N PRO A 175 -5.72 10.05 -19.10
CA PRO A 175 -5.82 9.31 -20.35
C PRO A 175 -6.06 10.19 -21.58
N LEU A 176 -6.53 11.43 -21.39
CA LEU A 176 -6.80 12.39 -22.46
C LEU A 176 -5.58 13.24 -22.83
N VAL A 177 -4.60 13.37 -21.92
CA VAL A 177 -3.37 14.11 -22.20
C VAL A 177 -2.25 13.15 -22.58
N ARG A 178 -2.21 12.86 -23.87
CA ARG A 178 -1.19 12.03 -24.51
C ARG A 178 -0.09 12.89 -25.12
N SER A 179 0.37 13.95 -24.44
CA SER A 179 1.49 14.78 -24.93
C SER A 179 1.96 15.77 -23.88
N GLY A 180 2.91 15.35 -23.06
CA GLY A 180 3.70 16.24 -22.22
C GLY A 180 5.05 15.59 -21.98
N SER A 181 6.08 15.99 -22.73
CA SER A 181 7.46 15.50 -22.62
C SER A 181 8.18 15.93 -21.32
N GLY A 182 7.43 16.22 -20.26
CA GLY A 182 7.93 16.70 -18.98
C GLY A 182 8.24 15.56 -18.02
N THR A 183 9.04 14.57 -18.42
CA THR A 183 9.66 13.72 -17.39
C THR A 183 10.51 14.61 -16.52
N ILE A 184 10.19 14.71 -15.22
CA ILE A 184 11.14 15.17 -14.21
C ILE A 184 12.27 14.14 -14.18
N ARG A 185 13.22 14.26 -15.11
CA ARG A 185 14.57 13.71 -15.00
C ARG A 185 15.53 14.77 -14.44
N GLY A 186 15.00 15.67 -13.62
CA GLY A 186 15.77 16.61 -12.82
C GLY A 186 15.71 16.20 -11.35
N GLU A 187 16.19 14.99 -11.01
CA GLU A 187 16.36 14.54 -9.62
C GLU A 187 17.20 15.54 -8.79
N GLU A 188 17.94 16.44 -9.43
CA GLU A 188 18.78 17.46 -8.80
C GLU A 188 18.01 18.62 -8.14
N LYS A 189 16.72 18.81 -8.46
CA LYS A 189 15.92 19.97 -7.99
C LYS A 189 14.97 19.69 -6.81
N ILE A 190 14.82 18.43 -6.37
CA ILE A 190 13.78 18.03 -5.39
C ILE A 190 14.41 17.20 -4.27
N GLU A 191 14.20 17.58 -3.01
CA GLU A 191 14.64 16.80 -1.84
C GLU A 191 13.63 15.68 -1.48
N GLY A 192 13.13 14.94 -2.48
CA GLY A 192 12.10 13.92 -2.29
C GLY A 192 11.96 12.97 -3.47
N ARG A 193 10.84 12.25 -3.56
CA ARG A 193 10.61 11.26 -4.62
C ARG A 193 9.55 11.74 -5.61
N VAL A 194 9.79 11.49 -6.89
CA VAL A 194 8.82 11.70 -7.96
C VAL A 194 8.31 10.34 -8.41
N PHE A 195 6.99 10.20 -8.46
CA PHE A 195 6.32 9.01 -8.97
C PHE A 195 5.56 9.35 -10.24
N SER A 196 5.75 8.53 -11.27
CA SER A 196 5.02 8.68 -12.52
C SER A 196 3.68 7.98 -12.45
N ALA A 197 2.74 8.40 -13.30
CA ALA A 197 1.41 7.80 -13.41
C ALA A 197 1.45 6.26 -13.61
N GLY A 198 2.44 5.77 -14.36
CA GLY A 198 2.63 4.34 -14.61
C GLY A 198 3.25 3.54 -13.45
N ASP A 199 3.65 4.19 -12.36
CA ASP A 199 4.16 3.50 -11.17
C ASP A 199 3.02 2.90 -10.33
N GLY A 200 1.86 3.56 -10.28
CA GLY A 200 0.69 3.08 -9.55
C GLY A 200 -0.20 4.22 -9.05
N VAL A 201 -1.32 3.85 -8.42
CA VAL A 201 -2.20 4.81 -7.76
C VAL A 201 -1.54 5.37 -6.50
N PHE A 202 -1.75 6.66 -6.23
CA PHE A 202 -1.14 7.41 -5.12
C PHE A 202 -1.12 6.66 -3.78
N HIS A 203 -2.28 6.16 -3.36
CA HIS A 203 -2.48 5.44 -2.12
C HIS A 203 -1.57 4.21 -1.99
N GLN A 204 -1.51 3.40 -3.04
CA GLN A 204 -0.69 2.21 -3.08
C GLN A 204 0.80 2.56 -3.10
N LEU A 205 1.17 3.65 -3.78
CA LEU A 205 2.53 4.14 -3.77
C LEU A 205 2.91 4.62 -2.37
N LEU A 206 2.10 5.43 -1.69
CA LEU A 206 2.33 5.81 -0.30
C LEU A 206 2.55 4.58 0.59
N PHE A 207 1.72 3.56 0.42
CA PHE A 207 1.81 2.29 1.15
C PHE A 207 3.09 1.51 0.87
N GLU A 208 3.51 1.39 -0.40
CA GLU A 208 4.76 0.73 -0.76
C GLU A 208 5.99 1.50 -0.26
N GLN A 209 5.90 2.82 -0.23
CA GLN A 209 6.99 3.72 0.14
C GLN A 209 7.07 3.94 1.65
N ARG A 210 5.99 3.67 2.39
CA ARG A 210 5.82 3.90 3.85
C ARG A 210 5.95 5.37 4.20
N LEU A 211 5.32 6.19 3.38
CA LEU A 211 5.27 7.61 3.56
C LEU A 211 3.80 8.03 3.57
N PRO A 212 3.41 8.93 4.47
CA PRO A 212 4.19 9.49 5.58
C PRO A 212 4.48 8.47 6.69
N ARG A 213 5.34 8.85 7.64
CA ARG A 213 5.60 8.03 8.84
C ARG A 213 4.57 8.37 9.94
N PRO A 214 4.29 7.43 10.86
CA PRO A 214 3.48 7.74 12.03
C PRO A 214 3.99 8.97 12.78
N PHE A 215 3.08 9.80 13.26
CA PHE A 215 3.33 11.07 13.97
C PHE A 215 4.03 12.17 13.14
N GLU A 216 4.19 12.02 11.82
CA GLU A 216 4.60 13.15 10.98
C GLU A 216 3.44 14.14 10.80
N LEU A 217 3.74 15.45 10.85
CA LEU A 217 2.87 16.50 10.32
C LEU A 217 3.12 16.63 8.82
N VAL A 218 2.07 16.47 8.01
CA VAL A 218 2.17 16.44 6.54
C VAL A 218 1.38 17.60 5.95
N GLY A 219 2.05 18.40 5.11
CA GLY A 219 1.39 19.34 4.22
C GLY A 219 1.05 18.66 2.90
N SER A 220 -0.21 18.71 2.49
CA SER A 220 -0.68 18.07 1.25
C SER A 220 -1.24 19.09 0.25
N ALA A 221 -0.61 19.19 -0.90
CA ALA A 221 -1.18 19.84 -2.09
C ALA A 221 -1.93 18.79 -2.92
N GLY A 222 -3.14 18.43 -2.47
CA GLY A 222 -3.98 17.38 -3.07
C GLY A 222 -5.14 16.96 -2.15
N HIS A 223 -6.12 16.25 -2.70
CA HIS A 223 -7.40 15.96 -2.03
C HIS A 223 -7.44 14.66 -1.20
N HIS A 224 -6.38 13.85 -1.23
CA HIS A 224 -6.34 12.54 -0.56
C HIS A 224 -5.67 12.59 0.81
N LEU A 225 -6.14 13.49 1.69
CA LEU A 225 -5.61 13.66 3.05
C LEU A 225 -5.77 12.42 3.92
N SER A 226 -6.91 11.73 3.79
CA SER A 226 -7.27 10.52 4.53
C SER A 226 -6.28 9.38 4.31
N ALA A 227 -5.77 9.24 3.09
CA ALA A 227 -4.71 8.30 2.72
C ALA A 227 -3.43 8.48 3.55
N LEU A 228 -3.01 9.74 3.69
CA LEU A 228 -1.79 10.10 4.41
C LEU A 228 -1.94 9.77 5.90
N SER A 229 -3.12 10.03 6.46
CA SER A 229 -3.44 9.73 7.86
C SER A 229 -3.57 8.23 8.16
N GLY A 230 -3.72 7.38 7.14
CA GLY A 230 -3.72 5.91 7.29
C GLY A 230 -2.42 5.29 7.78
N PHE A 231 -1.33 6.05 7.80
CA PHE A 231 -0.06 5.65 8.42
C PHE A 231 0.14 6.20 9.84
N GLY A 232 -0.88 6.82 10.43
CA GLY A 232 -0.75 7.46 11.73
C GLY A 232 -0.16 8.88 11.66
N ALA A 233 -0.09 9.48 10.48
CA ALA A 233 0.34 10.86 10.29
C ALA A 233 -0.84 11.83 10.45
N VAL A 234 -0.54 13.11 10.66
CA VAL A 234 -1.54 14.18 10.67
C VAL A 234 -1.35 15.01 9.41
N ALA A 235 -2.32 14.98 8.50
CA ALA A 235 -2.25 15.70 7.23
C ALA A 235 -3.20 16.90 7.18
N PHE A 236 -2.69 18.03 6.69
CA PHE A 236 -3.45 19.25 6.42
C PHE A 236 -3.27 19.71 4.96
N PRO A 237 -4.32 20.28 4.35
CA PRO A 237 -4.21 20.83 3.01
C PRO A 237 -3.29 22.06 3.00
N THR A 238 -2.54 22.25 1.92
CA THR A 238 -1.73 23.45 1.70
C THR A 238 -1.53 23.72 0.21
N GLU A 239 -0.94 24.86 -0.11
CA GLU A 239 -0.62 25.28 -1.48
C GLU A 239 0.72 24.68 -1.93
N ARG A 240 0.83 24.36 -3.22
CA ARG A 240 2.06 23.79 -3.80
C ARG A 240 3.26 24.74 -3.67
N GLU A 241 3.02 26.04 -3.82
CA GLU A 241 4.05 27.09 -3.72
C GLU A 241 4.62 27.12 -2.29
N ARG A 242 3.76 27.08 -1.27
CA ARG A 242 4.20 26.98 0.13
C ARG A 242 5.05 25.74 0.40
N LEU A 243 4.68 24.59 -0.17
CA LEU A 243 5.48 23.37 -0.05
C LEU A 243 6.83 23.50 -0.73
N ALA A 244 6.87 24.09 -1.93
CA ALA A 244 8.10 24.27 -2.68
C ALA A 244 9.04 25.27 -2.01
N GLU A 245 8.51 26.36 -1.45
CA GLU A 245 9.26 27.42 -0.78
C GLU A 245 9.71 27.05 0.64
N GLY A 246 9.34 25.88 1.15
CA GLY A 246 9.74 25.45 2.50
C GLY A 246 9.01 26.19 3.61
N HIS A 247 7.84 26.76 3.35
CA HIS A 247 7.08 27.54 4.31
C HIS A 247 6.28 26.65 5.30
N PRO A 248 5.94 27.18 6.50
CA PRO A 248 5.01 26.51 7.40
C PRO A 248 3.62 26.38 6.76
N ILE A 249 2.89 25.34 7.16
CA ILE A 249 1.51 25.13 6.74
C ILE A 249 0.55 25.77 7.75
N GLY A 250 -0.48 26.43 7.24
CA GLY A 250 -1.59 26.90 8.04
C GLY A 250 -2.54 25.75 8.35
N LEU A 251 -2.95 25.64 9.61
CA LEU A 251 -3.91 24.66 10.07
C LEU A 251 -4.88 25.28 11.06
N THR A 252 -6.16 24.91 10.94
CA THR A 252 -7.16 25.21 11.95
C THR A 252 -7.30 23.97 12.80
N VAL A 253 -7.10 24.08 14.13
CA VAL A 253 -7.15 22.93 15.05
C VAL A 253 -8.53 22.27 14.97
N PRO A 254 -8.66 21.07 14.38
CA PRO A 254 -9.96 20.43 14.22
C PRO A 254 -10.42 19.82 15.53
N LYS A 255 -11.74 19.61 15.66
CA LYS A 255 -12.28 18.76 16.72
C LYS A 255 -11.92 17.30 16.43
N VAL A 256 -11.49 16.57 17.46
CA VAL A 256 -11.17 15.14 17.35
C VAL A 256 -12.35 14.30 17.84
N TYR A 257 -12.64 13.22 17.12
CA TYR A 257 -13.65 12.21 17.43
C TYR A 257 -13.03 10.82 17.47
N GLN A 258 -13.67 9.86 18.13
CA GLN A 258 -13.18 8.49 18.22
C GLN A 258 -14.20 7.44 17.77
N ILE A 259 -13.78 6.55 16.87
CA ILE A 259 -14.53 5.35 16.48
C ILE A 259 -13.78 4.14 17.04
N VAL A 260 -14.40 3.46 17.98
CA VAL A 260 -13.87 2.25 18.61
C VAL A 260 -14.40 1.02 17.89
N LEU A 261 -13.53 0.27 17.23
CA LEU A 261 -13.87 -0.99 16.57
C LEU A 261 -13.66 -2.17 17.51
N SER A 262 -14.67 -3.02 17.63
CA SER A 262 -14.60 -4.29 18.37
C SER A 262 -14.94 -5.49 17.48
N GLY A 263 -14.65 -6.70 17.94
CA GLY A 263 -14.97 -7.91 17.19
C GLY A 263 -14.16 -8.08 15.90
N LYS A 264 -14.66 -8.90 14.98
CA LYS A 264 -13.97 -9.26 13.73
C LYS A 264 -14.94 -9.29 12.56
N LEU A 265 -14.48 -8.82 11.40
CA LEU A 265 -15.22 -8.92 10.14
C LEU A 265 -15.51 -10.39 9.79
N SER A 266 -16.75 -10.65 9.37
CA SER A 266 -17.17 -11.96 8.88
C SER A 266 -16.61 -12.26 7.49
N PRO A 267 -16.46 -13.54 7.08
CA PRO A 267 -16.11 -13.88 5.71
C PRO A 267 -17.04 -13.23 4.70
N GLY A 268 -16.49 -12.63 3.63
CA GLY A 268 -17.27 -11.87 2.65
C GLY A 268 -17.45 -10.39 2.99
N VAL A 269 -16.95 -9.92 4.15
CA VAL A 269 -17.01 -8.52 4.58
C VAL A 269 -15.60 -7.95 4.67
N THR A 270 -15.43 -6.72 4.22
CA THR A 270 -14.13 -6.01 4.15
C THR A 270 -14.19 -4.68 4.91
N ALA A 271 -13.03 -4.03 5.08
CA ALA A 271 -12.96 -2.68 5.64
C ALA A 271 -13.82 -1.64 4.87
N ALA A 272 -14.00 -1.81 3.55
CA ALA A 272 -14.86 -0.93 2.76
C ALA A 272 -16.34 -1.03 3.19
N ASP A 273 -16.80 -2.23 3.52
CA ASP A 273 -18.16 -2.45 4.03
C ASP A 273 -18.35 -1.80 5.40
N ALA A 274 -17.32 -1.84 6.27
CA ALA A 274 -17.35 -1.18 7.58
C ALA A 274 -17.49 0.34 7.44
N VAL A 275 -16.79 0.97 6.50
CA VAL A 275 -16.92 2.42 6.26
C VAL A 275 -18.30 2.78 5.72
N LEU A 276 -18.80 2.06 4.72
CA LEU A 276 -20.13 2.29 4.18
C LEU A 276 -21.22 2.10 5.25
N HIS A 277 -21.04 1.11 6.13
CA HIS A 277 -21.95 0.89 7.26
C HIS A 277 -21.93 2.06 8.25
N LEU A 278 -20.75 2.61 8.53
CA LEU A 278 -20.56 3.76 9.43
C LEU A 278 -21.25 5.04 8.94
N GLN A 279 -21.41 5.25 7.64
CA GLN A 279 -22.04 6.46 7.09
C GLN A 279 -23.42 6.75 7.71
N SER A 280 -24.20 5.69 7.97
CA SER A 280 -25.54 5.82 8.59
C SER A 280 -25.52 5.87 10.12
N LYS A 281 -24.37 5.60 10.75
CA LYS A 281 -24.20 5.45 12.20
C LYS A 281 -23.48 6.61 12.85
N VAL A 282 -22.61 7.31 12.10
CA VAL A 282 -21.92 8.51 12.59
C VAL A 282 -22.96 9.53 13.05
N PRO A 283 -22.88 10.04 14.30
CA PRO A 283 -23.84 11.00 14.79
C PRO A 283 -23.88 12.27 13.92
N PRO A 284 -25.07 12.76 13.51
CA PRO A 284 -25.18 13.99 12.72
C PRO A 284 -24.65 15.25 13.41
N SER A 285 -24.40 15.18 14.73
CA SER A 285 -23.81 16.25 15.53
C SER A 285 -22.28 16.33 15.44
N TRP A 286 -21.63 15.38 14.76
CA TRP A 286 -20.19 15.42 14.54
C TRP A 286 -19.85 16.38 13.40
N ASP A 287 -18.84 17.23 13.62
CA ASP A 287 -18.38 18.22 12.67
C ASP A 287 -17.57 17.54 11.56
N TRP A 288 -17.97 17.77 10.32
CA TRP A 288 -17.32 17.25 9.11
C TRP A 288 -15.91 17.83 8.93
N ASN A 289 -15.62 19.01 9.48
CA ASN A 289 -14.25 19.54 9.53
C ASN A 289 -13.39 18.89 10.64
N GLY A 290 -13.95 17.95 11.39
CA GLY A 290 -13.25 17.20 12.42
C GLY A 290 -12.27 16.15 11.88
N LEU A 291 -11.44 15.66 12.78
CA LEU A 291 -10.56 14.51 12.58
C LEU A 291 -11.13 13.33 13.35
N VAL A 292 -11.07 12.13 12.76
CA VAL A 292 -11.48 10.91 13.46
C VAL A 292 -10.30 9.98 13.75
N GLU A 293 -10.22 9.48 14.96
CA GLU A 293 -9.28 8.43 15.35
C GLU A 293 -10.03 7.10 15.41
N ILE A 294 -9.54 6.12 14.66
CA ILE A 294 -10.12 4.77 14.63
C ILE A 294 -9.18 3.83 15.38
N LEU A 295 -9.71 3.24 16.45
CA LEU A 295 -8.96 2.47 17.44
C LEU A 295 -9.78 1.27 17.94
N GLY A 296 -9.20 0.44 18.80
CA GLY A 296 -9.88 -0.71 19.42
C GLY A 296 -9.41 -2.06 18.88
N GLU A 297 -9.77 -3.13 19.58
CA GLU A 297 -9.32 -4.51 19.27
C GLU A 297 -9.67 -4.94 17.84
N GLY A 298 -10.74 -4.39 17.26
CA GLY A 298 -11.16 -4.70 15.89
C GLY A 298 -10.14 -4.24 14.86
N VAL A 299 -9.40 -3.16 15.14
CA VAL A 299 -8.31 -2.66 14.27
C VAL A 299 -7.13 -3.64 14.24
N ASP A 300 -6.87 -4.33 15.35
CA ASP A 300 -5.77 -5.30 15.47
C ASP A 300 -6.05 -6.58 14.68
N MET A 301 -7.33 -6.87 14.42
CA MET A 301 -7.78 -8.00 13.62
C MET A 301 -7.72 -7.74 12.11
N LEU A 302 -7.53 -6.49 11.69
CA LEU A 302 -7.42 -6.09 10.28
C LEU A 302 -5.99 -6.23 9.75
N SER A 303 -5.89 -6.60 8.48
CA SER A 303 -4.63 -6.56 7.73
C SER A 303 -4.09 -5.12 7.62
N ALA A 304 -2.79 -4.97 7.33
CA ALA A 304 -2.21 -3.64 7.14
C ALA A 304 -2.86 -2.86 5.99
N GLU A 305 -3.23 -3.56 4.91
CA GLU A 305 -3.95 -3.01 3.76
C GLU A 305 -5.39 -2.64 4.16
N GLU A 306 -6.07 -3.49 4.93
CA GLU A 306 -7.43 -3.19 5.42
C GLU A 306 -7.46 -1.96 6.33
N ARG A 307 -6.48 -1.81 7.22
CA ARG A 307 -6.33 -0.60 8.06
C ARG A 307 -6.08 0.65 7.23
N PHE A 308 -5.23 0.53 6.22
CA PHE A 308 -4.95 1.64 5.32
C PHE A 308 -6.19 2.02 4.50
N ASN A 309 -6.92 1.05 3.98
CA ASN A 309 -8.18 1.27 3.27
C ASN A 309 -9.25 1.89 4.17
N LEU A 310 -9.36 1.44 5.41
CA LEU A 310 -10.26 2.02 6.40
C LEU A 310 -9.97 3.52 6.62
N ALA A 311 -8.69 3.88 6.73
CA ALA A 311 -8.29 5.28 6.85
C ALA A 311 -8.57 6.07 5.57
N ASN A 312 -8.18 5.51 4.42
CA ASN A 312 -8.34 6.16 3.12
C ASN A 312 -9.81 6.52 2.85
N LEU A 313 -10.70 5.59 3.18
CA LEU A 313 -12.13 5.72 3.00
C LEU A 313 -12.81 6.62 4.04
N ALA A 314 -12.11 7.14 5.04
CA ALA A 314 -12.77 8.00 6.02
C ALA A 314 -13.29 9.33 5.47
N SER A 315 -12.80 9.78 4.31
CA SER A 315 -13.41 10.89 3.57
C SER A 315 -14.87 10.59 3.18
N GLU A 316 -15.25 9.31 3.08
CA GLU A 316 -16.63 8.86 2.87
C GLU A 316 -17.52 9.10 4.09
N LEU A 317 -16.94 9.33 5.27
CA LEU A 317 -17.64 9.71 6.49
C LEU A 317 -17.71 11.24 6.65
N HIS A 318 -17.29 11.99 5.64
CA HIS A 318 -17.22 13.45 5.61
C HIS A 318 -16.21 14.09 6.56
N PHE A 319 -15.33 13.32 7.21
CA PHE A 319 -14.24 13.88 8.02
C PHE A 319 -13.09 14.39 7.14
N GLN A 320 -12.36 15.39 7.64
CA GLN A 320 -11.16 15.92 6.97
C GLN A 320 -10.09 14.82 6.81
N SER A 321 -9.91 13.98 7.83
CA SER A 321 -9.03 12.82 7.78
C SER A 321 -9.34 11.80 8.87
N ALA A 322 -8.85 10.57 8.70
CA ALA A 322 -8.86 9.56 9.76
C ALA A 322 -7.49 9.00 10.05
N ILE A 323 -7.19 8.90 11.34
CA ILE A 323 -5.98 8.26 11.85
C ILE A 323 -6.37 6.88 12.35
N VAL A 324 -5.87 5.83 11.69
CA VAL A 324 -6.08 4.44 12.11
C VAL A 324 -4.87 3.97 12.91
N ALA A 325 -5.10 3.55 14.14
CA ALA A 325 -4.02 3.16 15.03
C ALA A 325 -4.13 1.71 15.50
N ALA A 326 -3.17 0.87 15.09
CA ALA A 326 -3.10 -0.53 15.50
C ALA A 326 -2.25 -0.72 16.77
N GLN A 327 -2.71 -1.59 17.68
CA GLN A 327 -2.02 -2.00 18.88
C GLN A 327 -1.26 -3.30 18.64
N LYS A 328 0.03 -3.32 18.97
CA LYS A 328 0.90 -4.48 18.73
C LYS A 328 1.07 -5.43 19.92
N SER A 329 0.44 -5.16 21.07
CA SER A 329 0.69 -5.97 22.27
C SER A 329 -0.50 -5.99 23.24
N PRO A 330 -1.06 -7.16 23.59
CA PRO A 330 -2.11 -7.32 24.61
C PRO A 330 -1.63 -7.08 26.05
N ALA A 331 -0.36 -6.75 26.27
CA ALA A 331 0.22 -6.52 27.60
C ALA A 331 0.23 -5.04 28.03
N GLU A 332 -0.25 -4.11 27.21
CA GLU A 332 -0.28 -2.68 27.52
C GLU A 332 -1.73 -2.18 27.48
N GLU A 333 -2.27 -1.80 28.64
CA GLU A 333 -3.58 -1.11 28.77
C GLU A 333 -3.70 0.07 27.78
N PRO A 334 -4.93 0.40 27.33
CA PRO A 334 -5.19 1.27 26.17
C PRO A 334 -4.36 2.56 26.25
N ARG A 335 -3.40 2.71 25.32
CA ARG A 335 -2.56 3.90 25.26
C ARG A 335 -3.12 4.99 24.33
N LEU A 336 -4.14 4.68 23.53
CA LEU A 336 -4.86 5.64 22.70
C LEU A 336 -6.29 5.77 23.22
N GLY A 337 -6.71 7.01 23.44
CA GLY A 337 -8.01 7.32 24.03
C GLY A 337 -7.88 8.42 25.08
N ASP A 338 -7.97 9.68 24.68
CA ASP A 338 -8.49 10.66 25.63
C ASP A 338 -9.99 10.41 25.76
N TRP A 339 -10.43 9.89 26.92
CA TRP A 339 -11.85 9.68 27.24
C TRP A 339 -12.67 10.98 27.27
N ARG A 340 -12.04 12.13 26.98
CA ARG A 340 -12.68 13.45 26.87
C ARG A 340 -13.23 13.76 25.49
N VAL A 341 -12.84 13.05 24.43
CA VAL A 341 -13.41 13.30 23.09
C VAL A 341 -14.70 12.50 22.86
N PRO A 342 -15.65 13.01 22.05
CA PRO A 342 -16.85 12.24 21.73
C PRO A 342 -16.50 10.94 21.00
N GLN A 343 -17.10 9.84 21.43
CA GLN A 343 -16.80 8.50 20.94
C GLN A 343 -18.05 7.74 20.49
N MET A 344 -17.86 6.80 19.56
CA MET A 344 -18.84 5.77 19.22
C MET A 344 -18.14 4.41 19.09
N THR A 345 -18.92 3.32 19.17
CA THR A 345 -18.41 1.95 19.00
C THR A 345 -19.08 1.29 17.81
N LEU A 346 -18.31 0.51 17.05
CA LEU A 346 -18.82 -0.38 16.01
C LEU A 346 -18.30 -1.81 16.25
N ASP A 347 -19.22 -2.75 16.40
CA ASP A 347 -18.90 -4.17 16.39
C ASP A 347 -18.80 -4.67 14.95
N LEU A 348 -17.58 -5.01 14.52
CA LEU A 348 -17.28 -5.48 13.17
C LEU A 348 -18.00 -6.79 12.82
N SER A 349 -18.44 -7.58 13.81
CA SER A 349 -19.20 -8.81 13.56
C SER A 349 -20.62 -8.54 13.09
N THR A 350 -21.13 -7.33 13.32
CA THR A 350 -22.48 -6.89 12.90
C THR A 350 -22.51 -6.29 11.50
N VAL A 351 -21.35 -6.04 10.89
CA VAL A 351 -21.24 -5.45 9.56
C VAL A 351 -21.58 -6.51 8.51
N GLU A 352 -22.50 -6.16 7.62
CA GLU A 352 -22.84 -6.96 6.44
C GLU A 352 -22.24 -6.34 5.17
N PRO A 353 -22.11 -7.07 4.04
CA PRO A 353 -21.64 -6.49 2.79
C PRO A 353 -22.49 -5.30 2.34
N GLN A 354 -21.87 -4.14 2.11
CA GLN A 354 -22.54 -2.88 1.81
C GLN A 354 -22.26 -2.42 0.39
N VAL A 355 -23.26 -1.76 -0.21
CA VAL A 355 -23.12 -1.02 -1.47
C VAL A 355 -23.71 0.36 -1.35
N ARG A 356 -23.26 1.26 -2.22
CA ARG A 356 -23.85 2.59 -2.40
C ARG A 356 -24.13 2.84 -3.86
N HIS A 357 -25.32 3.35 -4.16
CA HIS A 357 -25.72 3.76 -5.51
C HIS A 357 -25.36 5.22 -5.77
N TYR A 358 -24.84 5.53 -6.96
CA TYR A 358 -24.56 6.91 -7.37
C TYR A 358 -25.42 7.28 -8.59
N PRO A 359 -25.98 8.51 -8.66
CA PRO A 359 -25.82 9.63 -7.71
C PRO A 359 -26.82 9.66 -6.53
N GLU A 360 -27.79 8.77 -6.48
CA GLU A 360 -28.95 8.90 -5.55
C GLU A 360 -28.66 8.46 -4.11
N GLY A 361 -27.68 7.59 -3.88
CA GLY A 361 -27.35 7.02 -2.58
C GLY A 361 -26.32 7.85 -1.81
N LEU A 362 -26.75 8.42 -0.68
CA LEU A 362 -25.87 9.17 0.21
C LEU A 362 -25.14 8.28 1.24
N VAL A 363 -25.68 7.10 1.53
CA VAL A 363 -25.17 6.18 2.56
C VAL A 363 -25.08 4.75 2.02
N GLY A 364 -24.27 3.91 2.68
CA GLY A 364 -24.22 2.48 2.43
C GLY A 364 -25.49 1.75 2.84
N GLU A 365 -25.87 0.77 2.04
CA GLU A 365 -26.98 -0.14 2.28
C GLU A 365 -26.55 -1.59 2.04
N PRO A 366 -27.16 -2.58 2.72
CA PRO A 366 -26.86 -3.99 2.48
C PRO A 366 -27.04 -4.38 1.01
N VAL A 367 -26.05 -5.05 0.41
CA VAL A 367 -26.10 -5.50 -0.99
C VAL A 367 -27.33 -6.38 -1.27
N THR A 368 -27.81 -7.09 -0.26
CA THR A 368 -28.99 -7.95 -0.33
C THR A 368 -30.25 -7.21 -0.78
N SER A 369 -30.36 -5.92 -0.46
CA SER A 369 -31.48 -5.05 -0.87
C SER A 369 -31.55 -4.82 -2.38
N PHE A 370 -30.50 -5.17 -3.12
CA PHE A 370 -30.38 -4.90 -4.57
C PHE A 370 -30.02 -6.15 -5.38
N SER A 371 -30.27 -7.34 -4.84
CA SER A 371 -29.86 -8.64 -5.42
C SER A 371 -30.44 -8.96 -6.82
N ASP A 372 -31.38 -8.16 -7.30
CA ASP A 372 -32.04 -8.25 -8.61
C ASP A 372 -31.44 -7.31 -9.66
N ARG A 373 -30.55 -6.38 -9.26
CA ARG A 373 -29.98 -5.37 -10.14
C ARG A 373 -28.88 -5.95 -11.02
N ALA A 374 -29.11 -5.96 -12.32
CA ALA A 374 -28.15 -6.41 -13.31
C ALA A 374 -26.87 -5.55 -13.31
N VAL A 375 -25.75 -6.19 -13.56
CA VAL A 375 -24.43 -5.55 -13.73
C VAL A 375 -23.87 -5.99 -15.07
N GLU A 376 -23.39 -5.03 -15.85
CA GLU A 376 -22.81 -5.24 -17.17
C GLU A 376 -21.29 -5.08 -17.14
N ARG A 377 -20.77 -4.25 -16.23
CA ARG A 377 -19.33 -4.04 -16.06
C ARG A 377 -18.96 -3.97 -14.58
N VAL A 378 -17.87 -4.63 -14.23
CA VAL A 378 -17.31 -4.68 -12.88
C VAL A 378 -15.87 -4.18 -12.95
N PHE A 379 -15.60 -3.09 -12.25
CA PHE A 379 -14.28 -2.48 -12.15
C PHE A 379 -13.70 -2.75 -10.75
N ILE A 380 -12.68 -3.60 -10.68
CA ILE A 380 -11.96 -3.91 -9.43
C ILE A 380 -10.55 -3.33 -9.51
N GLY A 381 -10.24 -2.44 -8.58
CA GLY A 381 -8.97 -1.72 -8.49
C GLY A 381 -9.20 -0.21 -8.34
N GLY A 382 -8.13 0.54 -8.14
CA GLY A 382 -8.18 1.99 -7.97
C GLY A 382 -7.93 2.40 -6.52
N CYS A 383 -8.72 3.35 -5.99
CA CYS A 383 -8.50 3.93 -4.67
C CYS A 383 -8.86 3.00 -3.49
N GLN A 384 -9.69 1.97 -3.70
CA GLN A 384 -10.16 1.08 -2.62
C GLN A 384 -9.63 -0.35 -2.67
N SER A 385 -9.08 -0.78 -3.82
CA SER A 385 -8.64 -2.17 -4.00
C SER A 385 -7.60 -2.29 -5.11
N GLY A 386 -7.18 -3.53 -5.38
CA GLY A 386 -6.21 -3.86 -6.42
C GLY A 386 -4.79 -4.03 -5.88
N ASN A 387 -4.64 -4.08 -4.56
CA ASN A 387 -3.39 -4.47 -3.90
C ASN A 387 -3.11 -5.98 -4.14
N LEU A 388 -1.96 -6.46 -3.69
CA LEU A 388 -1.58 -7.86 -3.94
C LEU A 388 -2.49 -8.86 -3.20
N GLU A 389 -2.94 -8.55 -1.99
CA GLU A 389 -3.81 -9.41 -1.18
C GLU A 389 -5.19 -9.59 -1.83
N ASP A 390 -5.74 -8.50 -2.38
CA ASP A 390 -6.97 -8.50 -3.15
C ASP A 390 -6.83 -9.38 -4.40
N LEU A 391 -5.78 -9.17 -5.20
CA LEU A 391 -5.56 -9.92 -6.44
C LEU A 391 -5.36 -11.42 -6.18
N GLU A 392 -4.64 -11.79 -5.11
CA GLU A 392 -4.47 -13.18 -4.70
C GLU A 392 -5.80 -13.80 -4.23
N THR A 393 -6.61 -13.03 -3.49
CA THR A 393 -7.93 -13.45 -3.04
C THR A 393 -8.88 -13.63 -4.22
N ILE A 394 -8.88 -12.70 -5.18
CA ILE A 394 -9.70 -12.77 -6.40
C ILE A 394 -9.30 -14.00 -7.22
N ALA A 395 -8.01 -14.21 -7.48
CA ALA A 395 -7.55 -15.38 -8.24
C ALA A 395 -7.96 -16.69 -7.56
N ARG A 396 -7.81 -16.81 -6.23
CA ARG A 396 -8.28 -17.99 -5.48
C ARG A 396 -9.78 -18.21 -5.62
N LEU A 397 -10.58 -17.16 -5.55
CA LEU A 397 -12.04 -17.25 -5.66
C LEU A 397 -12.53 -17.47 -7.10
N LEU A 398 -11.72 -17.12 -8.10
CA LEU A 398 -11.97 -17.39 -9.52
C LEU A 398 -11.51 -18.77 -9.97
N GLU A 399 -10.80 -19.53 -9.14
CA GLU A 399 -10.31 -20.85 -9.51
C GLU A 399 -11.46 -21.78 -9.92
N ASN A 400 -11.42 -22.29 -11.15
CA ASN A 400 -12.48 -23.07 -11.79
C ASN A 400 -13.82 -22.35 -11.99
N ARG A 401 -13.83 -21.01 -11.98
CA ARG A 401 -15.00 -20.17 -12.27
C ARG A 401 -14.70 -19.29 -13.48
N VAL A 402 -15.76 -18.87 -14.16
CA VAL A 402 -15.69 -17.97 -15.32
C VAL A 402 -16.66 -16.83 -15.10
N VAL A 403 -16.27 -15.63 -15.53
CA VAL A 403 -17.12 -14.43 -15.53
C VAL A 403 -18.42 -14.71 -16.31
N ALA A 404 -19.54 -14.19 -15.83
CA ALA A 404 -20.85 -14.44 -16.44
C ALA A 404 -20.94 -13.86 -17.85
N ASP A 405 -21.72 -14.52 -18.71
CA ASP A 405 -21.95 -14.08 -20.09
C ASP A 405 -22.51 -12.65 -20.14
N GLY A 406 -21.89 -11.82 -20.98
CA GLY A 406 -22.30 -10.41 -21.14
C GLY A 406 -21.80 -9.47 -20.05
N VAL A 407 -20.97 -9.95 -19.11
CA VAL A 407 -20.35 -9.14 -18.06
C VAL A 407 -18.88 -8.90 -18.37
N GLU A 408 -18.45 -7.64 -18.28
CA GLU A 408 -17.03 -7.28 -18.33
C GLU A 408 -16.47 -7.22 -16.89
N LEU A 409 -15.49 -8.07 -16.58
CA LEU A 409 -14.69 -7.91 -15.36
C LEU A 409 -13.34 -7.29 -15.71
N SER A 410 -13.12 -6.06 -15.27
CA SER A 410 -11.89 -5.31 -15.49
C SER A 410 -11.14 -5.10 -14.18
N ILE A 411 -9.89 -5.57 -14.15
CA ILE A 411 -9.01 -5.56 -12.97
C ILE A 411 -7.88 -4.57 -13.20
N PHE A 412 -7.71 -3.65 -12.26
CA PHE A 412 -6.72 -2.58 -12.28
C PHE A 412 -5.73 -2.76 -11.11
N PRO A 413 -4.58 -3.44 -11.33
CA PRO A 413 -3.56 -3.57 -10.30
C PRO A 413 -3.09 -2.21 -9.80
N ALA A 414 -3.00 -2.05 -8.49
CA ALA A 414 -2.80 -0.75 -7.87
C ALA A 414 -1.40 -0.16 -8.13
N SER A 415 -0.40 -0.98 -8.45
CA SER A 415 0.94 -0.51 -8.80
C SER A 415 1.71 -1.46 -9.72
N ARG A 416 2.78 -0.96 -10.32
CA ARG A 416 3.74 -1.74 -11.08
C ARG A 416 4.37 -2.84 -10.24
N THR A 417 4.60 -2.59 -8.95
CA THR A 417 5.13 -3.59 -8.01
C THR A 417 4.11 -4.70 -7.79
N VAL A 418 2.86 -4.36 -7.51
CA VAL A 418 1.75 -5.30 -7.30
C VAL A 418 1.57 -6.16 -8.55
N TYR A 419 1.46 -5.53 -9.72
CA TYR A 419 1.32 -6.22 -11.01
C TYR A 419 2.44 -7.25 -11.21
N ARG A 420 3.70 -6.86 -11.00
CA ARG A 420 4.83 -7.78 -11.20
C ARG A 420 4.86 -8.93 -10.19
N LYS A 421 4.45 -8.69 -8.94
CA LYS A 421 4.35 -9.74 -7.92
C LYS A 421 3.24 -10.72 -8.26
N ALA A 422 2.05 -10.23 -8.60
CA ALA A 422 0.93 -11.05 -9.03
C ALA A 422 1.29 -11.90 -10.27
N ALA A 423 1.93 -11.31 -11.29
CA ALA A 423 2.40 -12.04 -12.47
C ALA A 423 3.37 -13.18 -12.12
N ARG A 424 4.33 -12.95 -11.22
CA ARG A 424 5.27 -14.00 -10.79
C ARG A 424 4.61 -15.14 -10.01
N LYS A 425 3.47 -14.87 -9.37
CA LYS A 425 2.70 -15.85 -8.60
C LYS A 425 1.68 -16.61 -9.44
N GLY A 426 1.59 -16.34 -10.75
CA GLY A 426 0.60 -16.95 -11.63
C GLY A 426 -0.80 -16.35 -11.52
N VAL A 427 -1.01 -15.33 -10.67
CA VAL A 427 -2.30 -14.67 -10.46
C VAL A 427 -2.89 -14.18 -11.78
N MET A 428 -2.06 -13.58 -12.64
CA MET A 428 -2.53 -13.03 -13.92
C MET A 428 -3.11 -14.10 -14.84
N ASP A 429 -2.55 -15.31 -14.82
CA ASP A 429 -3.03 -16.43 -15.64
C ASP A 429 -4.43 -16.87 -15.19
N THR A 430 -4.65 -16.96 -13.87
CA THR A 430 -5.97 -17.25 -13.30
C THR A 430 -7.00 -16.17 -13.65
N LEU A 431 -6.64 -14.88 -13.53
CA LEU A 431 -7.55 -13.78 -13.83
C LEU A 431 -7.97 -13.80 -15.31
N VAL A 432 -7.01 -13.90 -16.22
CA VAL A 432 -7.27 -13.92 -17.66
C VAL A 432 -8.01 -15.21 -18.06
N GLY A 433 -7.64 -16.36 -17.48
CA GLY A 433 -8.29 -17.64 -17.72
C GLY A 433 -9.76 -17.67 -17.30
N ALA A 434 -10.14 -16.88 -16.29
CA ALA A 434 -11.55 -16.70 -15.88
C ALA A 434 -12.32 -15.71 -16.76
N GLY A 435 -11.68 -15.06 -17.74
CA GLY A 435 -12.29 -14.08 -18.64
C GLY A 435 -12.16 -12.61 -18.19
N ALA A 436 -11.30 -12.31 -17.21
CA ALA A 436 -11.08 -10.93 -16.76
C ALA A 436 -10.10 -10.17 -17.67
N TYR A 437 -10.35 -8.87 -17.87
CA TYR A 437 -9.43 -7.94 -18.50
C TYR A 437 -8.50 -7.35 -17.46
N VAL A 438 -7.19 -7.59 -17.58
CA VAL A 438 -6.19 -7.02 -16.66
C VAL A 438 -5.55 -5.80 -17.31
N PHE A 439 -5.73 -4.64 -16.67
CA PHE A 439 -5.24 -3.36 -17.17
C PHE A 439 -3.83 -3.02 -16.66
N PRO A 440 -3.13 -2.07 -17.31
CA PRO A 440 -1.87 -1.55 -16.79
C PRO A 440 -2.02 -0.93 -15.39
N PRO A 441 -0.98 -0.96 -14.55
CA PRO A 441 -1.04 -0.35 -13.23
C PRO A 441 -1.28 1.17 -13.27
N GLY A 442 -1.98 1.69 -12.28
CA GLY A 442 -2.27 3.13 -12.17
C GLY A 442 -3.29 3.65 -13.20
N SER A 443 -3.86 2.78 -14.03
CA SER A 443 -4.94 3.14 -14.95
C SER A 443 -6.31 3.09 -14.27
N ASN A 444 -7.26 3.83 -14.83
CA ASN A 444 -8.64 3.92 -14.37
C ASN A 444 -9.61 3.61 -15.53
N PRO A 445 -10.88 3.27 -15.26
CA PRO A 445 -11.87 3.08 -16.30
C PRO A 445 -12.01 4.32 -17.19
N VAL A 446 -11.93 4.10 -18.51
CA VAL A 446 -12.05 5.16 -19.53
C VAL A 446 -13.50 5.44 -19.93
N SER A 447 -14.44 4.57 -19.57
CA SER A 447 -15.86 4.73 -19.86
C SER A 447 -16.73 4.31 -18.67
N TRP A 448 -17.64 5.20 -18.30
CA TRP A 448 -18.59 5.01 -17.19
C TRP A 448 -20.03 4.85 -17.72
N THR A 449 -20.18 4.07 -18.78
CA THR A 449 -21.45 3.79 -19.45
C THR A 449 -21.97 2.38 -19.14
N GLY A 450 -23.29 2.21 -19.06
CA GLY A 450 -23.93 0.93 -18.73
C GLY A 450 -24.25 0.76 -17.25
N LYS A 451 -24.55 -0.48 -16.82
CA LYS A 451 -24.78 -0.82 -15.40
C LYS A 451 -23.46 -1.25 -14.76
N ILE A 452 -22.89 -0.40 -13.90
CA ILE A 452 -21.53 -0.56 -13.42
C ILE A 452 -21.51 -0.91 -11.93
N PHE A 453 -20.62 -1.81 -11.56
CA PHE A 453 -20.10 -1.93 -10.21
C PHE A 453 -18.62 -1.50 -10.19
N ALA A 454 -18.19 -0.70 -9.21
CA ALA A 454 -16.81 -0.24 -9.11
C ALA A 454 -16.30 -0.16 -7.67
N THR A 455 -15.04 -0.53 -7.44
CA THR A 455 -14.36 -0.39 -6.14
C THR A 455 -13.68 0.98 -6.01
N THR A 456 -14.48 2.05 -6.13
CA THR A 456 -13.99 3.44 -6.09
C THR A 456 -14.76 4.25 -5.05
N ASP A 457 -14.15 5.33 -4.57
CA ASP A 457 -14.78 6.29 -3.67
C ASP A 457 -15.63 7.33 -4.42
N ARG A 458 -16.41 8.10 -3.65
CA ARG A 458 -17.31 9.17 -4.10
C ARG A 458 -16.53 10.30 -4.77
N ALA A 459 -15.40 10.70 -4.20
CA ALA A 459 -14.60 11.83 -4.69
C ALA A 459 -14.13 11.58 -6.13
N CYS A 460 -13.76 10.34 -6.46
CA CYS A 460 -13.40 9.96 -7.81
C CYS A 460 -14.58 10.00 -8.80
N LEU A 461 -15.83 9.79 -8.33
CA LEU A 461 -17.02 9.76 -9.18
C LEU A 461 -17.64 11.14 -9.41
N GLU A 462 -17.52 12.07 -8.46
CA GLU A 462 -18.15 13.40 -8.53
C GLU A 462 -17.80 14.16 -9.81
N HIS A 463 -16.53 14.10 -10.23
CA HIS A 463 -16.05 14.76 -11.45
C HIS A 463 -16.44 14.05 -12.75
N LEU A 464 -16.87 12.79 -12.66
CA LEU A 464 -17.22 11.96 -13.81
C LEU A 464 -18.73 11.98 -14.11
N ASN A 465 -19.54 12.39 -13.12
CA ASN A 465 -21.01 12.41 -13.15
C ASN A 465 -21.66 11.16 -13.78
N PRO A 466 -21.25 9.93 -13.38
CA PRO A 466 -21.76 8.73 -14.02
C PRO A 466 -23.17 8.40 -13.51
N ARG A 467 -23.91 7.58 -14.27
CA ARG A 467 -25.24 7.10 -13.90
C ARG A 467 -25.22 5.57 -13.77
N ASN A 468 -26.07 5.02 -12.90
CA ASN A 468 -26.20 3.58 -12.68
C ASN A 468 -24.89 2.92 -12.21
N VAL A 469 -24.19 3.57 -11.28
CA VAL A 469 -22.96 3.05 -10.69
C VAL A 469 -23.23 2.62 -9.26
N TRP A 470 -22.84 1.39 -8.95
CA TRP A 470 -22.77 0.86 -7.59
C TRP A 470 -21.33 0.82 -7.14
N THR A 471 -21.08 1.25 -5.91
CA THR A 471 -19.76 1.18 -5.26
C THR A 471 -19.82 0.27 -4.04
N GLY A 472 -18.74 -0.44 -3.78
CA GLY A 472 -18.63 -1.37 -2.66
C GLY A 472 -17.32 -2.16 -2.71
N SER A 473 -17.22 -3.19 -1.87
CA SER A 473 -16.00 -4.00 -1.78
C SER A 473 -15.72 -4.82 -3.04
N PHE A 474 -14.45 -5.15 -3.25
CA PHE A 474 -14.03 -5.99 -4.38
C PHE A 474 -14.66 -7.39 -4.34
N LEU A 475 -15.02 -7.89 -3.15
CA LEU A 475 -15.70 -9.17 -3.00
C LEU A 475 -17.12 -9.11 -3.58
N ILE A 476 -17.87 -8.03 -3.33
CA ILE A 476 -19.19 -7.82 -3.95
C ILE A 476 -19.03 -7.70 -5.46
N GLY A 477 -18.04 -6.95 -5.93
CA GLY A 477 -17.75 -6.82 -7.36
C GLY A 477 -17.48 -8.17 -8.01
N LEU A 478 -16.65 -8.99 -7.38
CA LEU A 478 -16.32 -10.33 -7.85
C LEU A 478 -17.55 -11.25 -7.88
N ALA A 479 -18.34 -11.26 -6.81
CA ALA A 479 -19.58 -12.03 -6.76
C ALA A 479 -20.55 -11.60 -7.86
N SER A 480 -20.63 -10.30 -8.12
CA SER A 480 -21.50 -9.73 -9.15
C SER A 480 -21.00 -10.03 -10.57
N ALA A 481 -19.67 -10.09 -10.77
CA ALA A 481 -19.08 -10.48 -12.04
C ALA A 481 -19.40 -11.94 -12.41
N LEU A 482 -19.48 -12.82 -11.41
CA LEU A 482 -19.78 -14.24 -11.61
C LEU A 482 -21.28 -14.54 -11.83
N THR A 483 -22.17 -13.61 -11.48
CA THR A 483 -23.63 -13.82 -11.56
C THR A 483 -24.35 -12.87 -12.52
N GLY A 484 -23.70 -11.79 -12.97
CA GLY A 484 -24.30 -10.74 -13.81
C GLY A 484 -25.28 -9.81 -13.10
N LYS A 485 -25.28 -9.82 -11.76
CA LYS A 485 -26.14 -8.96 -10.94
C LYS A 485 -25.49 -8.71 -9.58
N LEU A 486 -25.88 -7.62 -8.91
CA LEU A 486 -25.40 -7.35 -7.55
C LEU A 486 -25.64 -8.56 -6.66
N SER A 487 -24.58 -9.03 -6.01
CA SER A 487 -24.59 -10.33 -5.34
C SER A 487 -23.85 -10.27 -4.01
N ASP A 488 -24.39 -11.01 -3.05
CA ASP A 488 -23.79 -11.17 -1.74
C ASP A 488 -22.51 -12.03 -1.83
N PRO A 489 -21.33 -11.48 -1.47
CA PRO A 489 -20.06 -12.19 -1.56
C PRO A 489 -19.92 -13.35 -0.59
N ARG A 490 -20.77 -13.44 0.46
CA ARG A 490 -20.78 -14.58 1.39
C ARG A 490 -21.05 -15.90 0.64
N SER A 491 -21.67 -15.85 -0.53
CA SER A 491 -21.88 -17.01 -1.41
C SER A 491 -20.59 -17.56 -2.03
N LEU A 492 -19.51 -16.78 -2.12
CA LEU A 492 -18.22 -17.21 -2.69
C LEU A 492 -17.46 -18.16 -1.77
N PHE A 493 -17.75 -18.13 -0.47
CA PHE A 493 -17.05 -18.87 0.58
C PHE A 493 -17.79 -20.13 1.03
N ARG A 494 -18.85 -20.54 0.32
CA ARG A 494 -19.66 -21.72 0.62
C ARG A 494 -19.21 -22.96 -0.14
#